data_AF-A0A7W0UFE5-F1
#
_entry.id   AF-A0A7W0UFE5-F1
#
_cell.length_a   1.000
_cell.length_b   1.000
_cell.length_c   1.000
_cell.angle_alpha   90.00
_cell.angle_beta   90.00
_cell.angle_gamma   90.00
#
_symmetry.space_group_name_H-M   'P 1'
#
loop_
_entity.id
_entity.type
_entity.pdbx_description
1 polymer ?
#
loop_
_entity_poly.entity_id
_entity_poly.type
_entity_poly.pdbx_seq_one_letter_code
_entity_poly.pdbx_strand_id
1 'polypeptide(L)'
;MRATPRRRLAGVWNRDANWANATMVATLNGVIRDAASERGMPVLEAESALAGHRLCENTVGLLEEQGIANWTSPGAADRTEWVSQIRTVTTLVPPYQLQEDLHPSYWGQKALRNCLRQAYNGGVPVAGTCTSTGGMNSRGEPNMAFG
;
A
#
# COMPACT_ATOMS: atom_id res chain seq x y z
N MET A 1 14.38 0.79 4.77
CA MET A 1 13.94 -0.60 4.60
C MET A 1 15.15 -1.51 4.66
N ARG A 2 15.18 -2.50 5.57
CA ARG A 2 16.19 -3.57 5.53
C ARG A 2 15.44 -4.86 5.18
N ALA A 3 15.25 -5.07 3.88
CA ALA A 3 14.69 -6.31 3.38
C ALA A 3 15.66 -7.46 3.69
N THR A 4 15.16 -8.52 4.33
CA THR A 4 15.94 -9.66 4.80
C THR A 4 16.48 -10.49 3.62
N PRO A 5 17.61 -11.22 3.78
CA PRO A 5 18.31 -11.87 2.66
C PRO A 5 17.61 -13.12 2.08
N ARG A 6 16.33 -13.38 2.39
CA ARG A 6 15.65 -14.64 2.02
C ARG A 6 14.16 -14.49 1.68
N ARG A 7 13.72 -13.43 1.00
CA ARG A 7 12.37 -13.45 0.38
C ARG A 7 12.51 -13.46 -1.14
N ARG A 8 12.72 -14.66 -1.69
CA ARG A 8 12.62 -14.95 -3.14
C ARG A 8 11.18 -14.85 -3.69
N LEU A 9 10.20 -14.51 -2.86
CA LEU A 9 8.78 -14.65 -3.17
C LEU A 9 8.15 -13.41 -3.82
N ALA A 10 8.75 -12.23 -3.68
CA ALA A 10 8.16 -10.98 -4.18
C ALA A 10 8.42 -10.65 -5.66
N GLY A 11 9.00 -11.57 -6.43
CA GLY A 11 9.28 -11.35 -7.86
C GLY A 11 10.32 -10.26 -8.19
N VAL A 12 10.76 -9.47 -7.21
CA VAL A 12 11.70 -8.33 -7.36
C VAL A 12 12.86 -8.43 -6.37
N TRP A 13 14.04 -7.94 -6.77
CA TRP A 13 15.21 -7.91 -5.91
C TRP A 13 15.10 -6.81 -4.86
N ASN A 14 15.58 -7.08 -3.64
CA ASN A 14 15.61 -6.10 -2.55
C ASN A 14 16.26 -4.77 -2.96
N ARG A 15 17.33 -4.81 -3.76
CA ARG A 15 18.02 -3.62 -4.25
C ARG A 15 17.09 -2.77 -5.12
N ASP A 16 16.35 -3.40 -6.01
CA ASP A 16 15.49 -2.73 -6.97
C ASP A 16 14.23 -2.20 -6.28
N ALA A 17 13.65 -2.95 -5.35
CA ALA A 17 12.53 -2.48 -4.51
C ALA A 17 12.92 -1.29 -3.61
N ASN A 18 14.12 -1.34 -3.00
CA ASN A 18 14.63 -0.23 -2.21
C ASN A 18 14.88 1.02 -3.08
N TRP A 19 15.46 0.85 -4.27
CA TRP A 19 15.66 1.95 -5.20
C TRP A 19 14.34 2.55 -5.67
N ALA A 20 13.36 1.71 -6.04
CA ALA A 20 12.05 2.16 -6.48
C ALA A 20 11.37 2.99 -5.37
N ASN A 21 11.39 2.51 -4.13
CA ASN A 21 10.79 3.23 -3.01
C ASN A 21 11.51 4.53 -2.66
N ALA A 22 12.85 4.52 -2.56
CA ALA A 22 13.62 5.65 -2.07
C ALA A 22 13.90 6.71 -3.15
N THR A 23 13.90 6.34 -4.42
CA THR A 23 14.30 7.22 -5.52
C THR A 23 13.17 7.45 -6.51
N MET A 24 12.62 6.38 -7.10
CA MET A 24 11.60 6.53 -8.15
C MET A 24 10.31 7.16 -7.61
N VAL A 25 9.78 6.62 -6.51
CA VAL A 25 8.55 7.15 -5.87
C VAL A 25 8.74 8.61 -5.43
N ALA A 26 9.86 8.92 -4.76
CA ALA A 26 10.17 10.27 -4.32
C ALA A 26 10.25 11.26 -5.50
N THR A 27 10.85 10.85 -6.61
CA THR A 27 10.97 11.68 -7.83
C THR A 27 9.60 11.95 -8.45
N LEU A 28 8.77 10.90 -8.62
CA LEU A 28 7.43 11.03 -9.20
C LEU A 28 6.52 11.89 -8.31
N ASN A 29 6.59 11.72 -6.98
CA ASN A 29 5.84 12.55 -6.04
C ASN A 29 6.27 14.01 -6.11
N GLY A 30 7.57 14.29 -6.27
CA GLY A 30 8.08 15.65 -6.51
C GLY A 30 7.43 16.31 -7.71
N VAL A 31 7.40 15.61 -8.86
CA VAL A 31 6.75 16.12 -10.09
C VAL A 31 5.26 16.43 -9.87
N ILE A 32 4.54 15.55 -9.16
CA ILE A 32 3.11 15.75 -8.87
C ILE A 32 2.90 16.94 -7.91
N ARG A 33 3.73 17.05 -6.86
CA ARG A 33 3.69 18.17 -5.90
C ARG A 33 3.90 19.50 -6.59
N ASP A 34 4.92 19.58 -7.45
CA ASP A 34 5.25 20.79 -8.19
C ASP A 34 4.09 21.20 -9.12
N ALA A 35 3.57 20.24 -9.90
CA ALA A 35 2.44 20.49 -10.79
C ALA A 35 1.16 20.92 -10.04
N ALA A 36 0.89 20.33 -8.89
CA ALA A 36 -0.25 20.72 -8.05
C ALA A 36 -0.06 22.10 -7.43
N SER A 37 1.16 22.41 -6.97
CA SER A 37 1.53 23.72 -6.42
C SER A 37 1.33 24.85 -7.45
N GLU A 38 1.80 24.64 -8.68
CA GLU A 38 1.61 25.59 -9.79
C GLU A 38 0.14 25.90 -10.08
N ARG A 39 -0.77 24.96 -9.75
CA ARG A 39 -2.21 25.07 -9.99
C ARG A 39 -3.02 25.38 -8.74
N GLY A 40 -2.38 25.53 -7.58
CA GLY A 40 -3.06 25.73 -6.30
C GLY A 40 -3.98 24.55 -5.93
N MET A 41 -3.66 23.34 -6.37
CA MET A 41 -4.46 22.14 -6.11
C MET A 41 -4.01 21.45 -4.81
N PRO A 42 -4.94 20.95 -3.98
CA PRO A 42 -4.57 20.15 -2.82
C PRO A 42 -4.02 18.78 -3.26
N VAL A 43 -3.03 18.29 -2.53
CA VAL A 43 -2.38 16.99 -2.80
C VAL A 43 -2.71 16.00 -1.69
N LEU A 44 -3.14 14.82 -2.10
CA LEU A 44 -3.19 13.63 -1.24
C LEU A 44 -1.84 12.93 -1.34
N GLU A 45 -1.01 13.07 -0.31
CA GLU A 45 0.30 12.44 -0.25
C GLU A 45 0.17 10.98 0.24
N ALA A 46 0.30 10.03 -0.68
CA ALA A 46 0.10 8.60 -0.42
C ALA A 46 1.41 7.81 -0.18
N GLU A 47 2.57 8.46 -0.24
CA GLU A 47 3.89 7.80 -0.18
C GLU A 47 4.10 6.91 1.06
N SER A 48 3.55 7.34 2.20
CA SER A 48 3.62 6.65 3.48
C SER A 48 2.35 5.85 3.80
N ALA A 49 1.35 5.85 2.92
CA ALA A 49 0.05 5.21 3.17
C ALA A 49 0.18 3.71 3.46
N LEU A 50 1.13 3.05 2.81
CA LEU A 50 1.36 1.61 2.95
C LEU A 50 2.54 1.28 3.87
N ALA A 51 3.14 2.26 4.55
CA ALA A 51 4.27 2.01 5.46
C ALA A 51 3.89 0.98 6.54
N GLY A 52 4.76 -0.02 6.78
CA GLY A 52 4.44 -1.17 7.65
C GLY A 52 3.66 -2.29 6.96
N HIS A 53 3.22 -2.08 5.72
CA HIS A 53 2.51 -3.04 4.88
C HIS A 53 2.99 -3.05 3.42
N ARG A 54 4.22 -2.58 3.18
CA ARG A 54 4.79 -2.46 1.84
C ARG A 54 5.13 -3.84 1.29
N LEU A 55 5.40 -3.89 -0.01
CA LEU A 55 6.01 -5.07 -0.62
C LEU A 55 7.31 -5.42 0.11
N CYS A 56 7.49 -6.70 0.47
CA CYS A 56 8.65 -7.21 1.19
C CYS A 56 8.86 -6.60 2.58
N GLU A 57 7.81 -6.06 3.20
CA GLU A 57 7.92 -5.53 4.55
C GLU A 57 8.30 -6.63 5.54
N ASN A 58 9.18 -6.31 6.49
CA ASN A 58 9.77 -7.34 7.36
C ASN A 58 8.88 -7.72 8.55
N THR A 59 7.83 -6.95 8.83
CA THR A 59 6.89 -7.16 9.93
C THR A 59 5.60 -7.87 9.51
N VAL A 60 5.33 -8.00 8.21
CA VAL A 60 4.11 -8.62 7.65
C VAL A 60 4.47 -9.63 6.55
N GLY A 61 3.48 -10.19 5.87
CA GLY A 61 3.69 -11.08 4.73
C GLY A 61 2.44 -11.35 3.91
N LEU A 62 2.51 -12.31 3.00
CA LEU A 62 1.33 -12.79 2.26
C LEU A 62 0.37 -13.53 3.19
N LEU A 63 -0.90 -13.67 2.78
CA LEU A 63 -1.90 -14.43 3.54
C LEU A 63 -1.39 -15.82 3.92
N GLU A 64 -0.79 -16.54 2.97
CA GLU A 64 -0.29 -17.91 3.16
C GLU A 64 0.94 -17.97 4.07
N GLU A 65 1.83 -16.98 3.98
CA GLU A 65 3.00 -16.86 4.86
C GLU A 65 2.59 -16.62 6.32
N GLN A 66 1.45 -15.96 6.51
CA GLN A 66 0.91 -15.62 7.83
C GLN A 66 -0.10 -16.65 8.36
N GLY A 67 -0.40 -17.70 7.59
CA GLY A 67 -1.41 -18.71 7.95
C GLY A 67 -2.83 -18.13 8.02
N ILE A 68 -3.14 -17.11 7.22
CA ILE A 68 -4.42 -16.41 7.20
C ILE A 68 -5.26 -16.94 6.04
N ALA A 69 -6.45 -17.46 6.34
CA ALA A 69 -7.27 -18.18 5.37
C ALA A 69 -7.77 -17.32 4.20
N ASN A 70 -8.13 -16.07 4.46
CA ASN A 70 -8.60 -15.13 3.45
C ASN A 70 -8.50 -13.68 3.94
N TRP A 71 -8.68 -12.73 3.02
CA TRP A 71 -8.59 -11.30 3.31
C TRP A 71 -9.53 -10.81 4.41
N THR A 72 -10.68 -11.46 4.65
CA THR A 72 -11.64 -11.03 5.69
C THR A 72 -11.38 -11.63 7.07
N SER A 73 -10.34 -12.46 7.21
CA SER A 73 -10.01 -13.09 8.48
C SER A 73 -9.60 -12.04 9.53
N PRO A 74 -9.91 -12.25 10.82
CA PRO A 74 -9.50 -11.33 11.89
C PRO A 74 -7.98 -11.07 11.89
N GLY A 75 -7.61 -9.79 11.99
CA GLY A 75 -6.22 -9.33 11.97
C GLY A 75 -5.50 -9.49 10.62
N ALA A 76 -6.22 -9.76 9.53
CA ALA A 76 -5.61 -9.82 8.20
C ALA A 76 -5.04 -8.46 7.77
N ALA A 77 -5.75 -7.36 8.03
CA ALA A 77 -5.27 -6.01 7.71
C ALA A 77 -3.91 -5.71 8.37
N ASP A 78 -3.72 -6.08 9.64
CA ASP A 78 -2.52 -5.75 10.41
C ASP A 78 -1.32 -6.67 10.16
N ARG A 79 -1.56 -7.87 9.61
CA ARG A 79 -0.53 -8.90 9.46
C ARG A 79 -0.10 -9.12 8.01
N THR A 80 -0.80 -8.53 7.05
CA THR A 80 -0.54 -8.79 5.63
C THR A 80 0.08 -7.60 4.92
N GLU A 81 0.82 -7.90 3.85
CA GLU A 81 1.21 -6.89 2.86
C GLU A 81 -0.03 -6.30 2.18
N TRP A 82 -0.03 -4.99 1.97
CA TRP A 82 -1.08 -4.24 1.28
C TRP A 82 -0.77 -4.05 -0.21
N VAL A 83 0.23 -4.77 -0.72
CA VAL A 83 0.69 -4.76 -2.10
C VAL A 83 0.57 -6.18 -2.65
N SER A 84 -0.03 -6.32 -3.83
CA SER A 84 -0.11 -7.59 -4.56
C SER A 84 1.26 -7.92 -5.22
N GLN A 85 1.61 -9.21 -5.29
CA GLN A 85 2.87 -9.70 -5.88
C GLN A 85 2.62 -10.44 -7.20
N ILE A 86 3.60 -10.43 -8.14
CA ILE A 86 3.62 -11.37 -9.27
C ILE A 86 3.68 -12.79 -8.74
N ARG A 87 2.61 -13.54 -8.98
CA ARG A 87 2.61 -15.00 -8.83
C ARG A 87 2.74 -15.63 -10.21
N THR A 88 3.97 -15.94 -10.62
CA THR A 88 4.26 -16.56 -11.93
C THR A 88 3.66 -17.97 -12.07
N VAL A 89 3.26 -18.64 -10.97
CA VAL A 89 2.78 -20.02 -10.97
C VAL A 89 1.27 -20.18 -10.70
N THR A 90 0.59 -19.18 -10.11
CA THR A 90 -0.82 -19.33 -9.66
C THR A 90 -1.86 -18.66 -10.58
N THR A 91 -1.48 -18.37 -11.82
CA THR A 91 -2.36 -17.75 -12.82
C THR A 91 -3.52 -18.66 -13.26
N LEU A 92 -3.51 -19.92 -12.79
CA LEU A 92 -4.48 -20.97 -13.07
C LEU A 92 -5.46 -21.24 -11.91
N VAL A 93 -5.28 -20.63 -10.72
CA VAL A 93 -6.12 -20.91 -9.53
C VAL A 93 -6.47 -19.61 -8.78
N PRO A 94 -7.76 -19.33 -8.49
CA PRO A 94 -8.21 -18.18 -7.68
C PRO A 94 -7.47 -18.11 -6.31
N PRO A 95 -7.27 -16.92 -5.69
CA PRO A 95 -7.98 -15.64 -5.92
C PRO A 95 -7.19 -14.53 -6.65
N TYR A 96 -6.01 -14.82 -7.21
CA TYR A 96 -5.11 -13.80 -7.78
C TYR A 96 -5.26 -13.67 -9.30
N GLN A 97 -5.18 -12.45 -9.84
CA GLN A 97 -5.17 -12.17 -11.29
C GLN A 97 -3.75 -11.89 -11.81
N LEU A 98 -3.51 -12.21 -13.10
CA LEU A 98 -2.21 -12.15 -13.80
C LEU A 98 -1.54 -10.76 -13.86
N GLN A 99 -2.22 -9.68 -13.47
CA GLN A 99 -1.81 -8.30 -13.76
C GLN A 99 -1.64 -7.41 -12.53
N GLU A 100 -1.61 -7.94 -11.31
CA GLU A 100 -1.62 -7.10 -10.10
C GLU A 100 -0.25 -6.91 -9.43
N ASP A 101 0.88 -7.02 -10.12
CA ASP A 101 2.14 -6.74 -9.42
C ASP A 101 2.19 -5.30 -8.93
N LEU A 102 2.72 -5.08 -7.73
CA LEU A 102 2.96 -3.74 -7.16
C LEU A 102 1.70 -2.89 -6.97
N HIS A 103 0.52 -3.42 -7.29
CA HIS A 103 -0.76 -2.74 -7.09
C HIS A 103 -1.21 -2.89 -5.64
N PRO A 104 -1.98 -1.92 -5.11
CA PRO A 104 -2.62 -2.09 -3.82
C PRO A 104 -3.53 -3.32 -3.81
N SER A 105 -3.32 -4.21 -2.84
CA SER A 105 -4.18 -5.38 -2.60
C SER A 105 -5.54 -4.96 -2.04
N TYR A 106 -6.41 -5.94 -1.70
CA TYR A 106 -7.71 -5.67 -1.06
C TYR A 106 -7.60 -4.68 0.13
N TRP A 107 -6.59 -4.85 0.98
CA TRP A 107 -6.37 -3.95 2.13
C TRP A 107 -5.75 -2.62 1.72
N GLY A 108 -4.81 -2.61 0.79
CA GLY A 108 -4.21 -1.37 0.27
C GLY A 108 -5.25 -0.45 -0.38
N GLN A 109 -6.16 -1.00 -1.18
CA GLN A 109 -7.26 -0.23 -1.78
C GLN A 109 -8.20 0.35 -0.72
N LYS A 110 -8.51 -0.40 0.34
CA LYS A 110 -9.33 0.09 1.45
C LYS A 110 -8.63 1.18 2.27
N ALA A 111 -7.32 1.05 2.48
CA ALA A 111 -6.52 2.09 3.13
C ALA A 111 -6.55 3.39 2.32
N LEU A 112 -6.27 3.31 1.02
CA LEU A 112 -6.33 4.48 0.12
C LEU A 112 -7.75 5.07 0.04
N ARG A 113 -8.79 4.24 0.06
CA ARG A 113 -10.19 4.69 0.13
C ARG A 113 -10.48 5.50 1.39
N ASN A 114 -9.91 5.12 2.54
CA ASN A 114 -10.05 5.88 3.78
C ASN A 114 -9.38 7.26 3.64
N CYS A 115 -8.13 7.31 3.17
CA CYS A 115 -7.43 8.58 2.95
C CYS A 115 -8.11 9.48 1.92
N LEU A 116 -8.60 8.93 0.81
CA LEU A 116 -9.34 9.71 -0.19
C LEU A 116 -10.60 10.35 0.40
N ARG A 117 -11.29 9.65 1.30
CA ARG A 117 -12.47 10.21 1.97
C ARG A 117 -12.12 11.36 2.90
N GLN A 118 -11.01 11.24 3.63
CA GLN A 118 -10.51 12.31 4.49
C GLN A 118 -10.05 13.51 3.66
N ALA A 119 -9.27 13.28 2.60
CA ALA A 119 -8.82 14.32 1.68
C ALA A 119 -9.98 15.02 0.97
N TYR A 120 -11.04 14.29 0.59
CA TYR A 120 -12.23 14.86 -0.04
C TYR A 120 -13.03 15.78 0.90
N ASN A 121 -12.95 15.54 2.22
CA ASN A 121 -13.48 16.40 3.29
C ASN A 121 -14.88 16.97 2.97
N GLY A 122 -15.83 16.08 2.65
CA GLY A 122 -17.22 16.46 2.39
C GLY A 122 -17.46 17.30 1.13
N GLY A 123 -16.51 17.33 0.19
CA GLY A 123 -16.59 18.14 -1.04
C GLY A 123 -15.74 19.40 -1.01
N VAL A 124 -14.96 19.62 0.05
CA VAL A 124 -13.98 20.71 0.14
C VAL A 124 -12.59 20.08 0.29
N PRO A 125 -11.93 19.69 -0.82
CA PRO A 125 -10.71 18.92 -0.75
C PRO A 125 -9.58 19.63 0.01
N VAL A 126 -8.85 18.87 0.81
CA VAL A 126 -7.73 19.36 1.64
C VAL A 126 -6.44 18.60 1.31
N ALA A 127 -5.31 19.29 1.42
CA ALA A 127 -4.00 18.67 1.28
C ALA A 127 -3.59 17.97 2.59
N GLY A 128 -2.77 16.93 2.49
CA GLY A 128 -2.28 16.22 3.66
C GLY A 128 -1.59 14.90 3.32
N THR A 129 -1.03 14.27 4.34
CA THR A 129 -0.31 13.01 4.26
C THR A 129 -1.11 11.87 4.83
N CYS A 130 -1.26 10.80 4.04
CA CYS A 130 -1.93 9.58 4.41
C CYS A 130 -0.97 8.64 5.15
N THR A 131 -1.27 8.24 6.38
CA THR A 131 -0.48 7.29 7.17
C THR A 131 -1.36 6.25 7.85
N SER A 132 -0.90 5.00 7.92
CA SER A 132 -1.59 3.96 8.68
C SER A 132 -1.43 4.18 10.18
N THR A 133 -2.50 3.97 10.94
CA THR A 133 -2.47 4.01 12.41
C THR A 133 -2.76 2.64 13.06
N GLY A 134 -2.88 1.59 12.24
CA GLY A 134 -3.13 0.22 12.69
C GLY A 134 -4.59 -0.06 13.09
N GLY A 135 -4.99 -1.32 12.95
CA GLY A 135 -6.36 -1.75 13.17
C GLY A 135 -7.32 -1.32 12.06
N MET A 136 -8.61 -1.49 12.31
CA MET A 136 -9.68 -1.17 11.36
C MET A 136 -10.76 -0.27 11.96
N ASN A 137 -11.39 0.52 11.10
CA ASN A 137 -12.54 1.33 11.45
C ASN A 137 -13.86 0.54 11.30
N SER A 138 -14.97 1.15 11.74
CA SER A 138 -16.33 0.57 11.64
C SER A 138 -16.82 0.33 10.21
N ARG A 139 -16.12 0.85 9.20
CA ARG A 139 -16.41 0.65 7.76
C ARG A 139 -15.62 -0.52 7.15
N GLY A 140 -14.88 -1.27 7.98
CA GLY A 140 -14.04 -2.37 7.55
C GLY A 140 -12.90 -1.92 6.65
N GLU A 141 -12.31 -0.76 6.94
CA GLU A 141 -11.10 -0.23 6.30
C GLU A 141 -9.99 -0.17 7.34
N PRO A 142 -8.71 -0.30 6.93
CA PRO A 142 -7.60 0.06 7.79
C PRO A 142 -7.75 1.48 8.33
N ASN A 143 -7.38 1.69 9.59
CA ASN A 143 -7.34 3.03 10.16
C ASN A 143 -6.22 3.82 9.52
N MET A 144 -6.58 4.99 8.98
CA MET A 144 -5.65 5.92 8.37
C MET A 144 -5.81 7.28 9.03
N ALA A 145 -4.71 7.98 9.26
CA ALA A 145 -4.69 9.40 9.56
C ALA A 145 -4.37 10.19 8.29
N PHE A 146 -5.03 11.32 8.12
CA PHE A 146 -4.77 12.29 7.06
C PHE A 146 -4.59 13.68 7.67
N GLY A 147 -3.40 14.25 7.52
CA GLY A 147 -3.05 15.57 8.06
C GLY A 147 -1.67 16.05 7.64
#